data_AF-A0A7J6QVH3-F1
#
_entry.id   AF-A0A7J6QVH3-F1
#
_cell.length_a   1.000
_cell.length_b   1.000
_cell.length_c   1.000
_cell.angle_alpha   90.00
_cell.angle_beta   90.00
_cell.angle_gamma   90.00
#
_symmetry.space_group_name_H-M   'P 1'
#
loop_
_entity.id
_entity.type
_entity.pdbx_description
1 polymer ?
#
loop_
_entity_poly.entity_id
_entity_poly.type
_entity_poly.pdbx_seq_one_letter_code
_entity_poly.pdbx_strand_id
1 'polypeptide(L)'
;MGLPGVIRSILTSNVSRALSLSMLRSEVADFMMRKSWYRSSKIPQWLQEDYRIPTRLEGWDAAIVEMNKQRTNVRWKIPLNLPKCPILLLTGDHDKIVPKREYQRFFTHLLSMRCDVRWEVVPRCGHLVEEEQPEKFAMTMRNFTEYCVTPRKLWLANRARAASANIVPTPVPPTVQRGSLSVLEDEDEDEVDKLRFLSPPLSGRPVRAITDR
;
A
#
# COMPACT_ATOMS: atom_id res chain seq x y z
N MET A 1 -0.75 -20.40 6.98
CA MET A 1 0.15 -21.45 6.46
C MET A 1 1.40 -21.45 7.33
N GLY A 2 1.57 -22.47 8.17
CA GLY A 2 2.58 -22.51 9.23
C GLY A 2 3.88 -23.18 8.81
N LEU A 3 4.97 -22.84 9.49
CA LEU A 3 6.30 -23.42 9.28
C LEU A 3 6.30 -24.94 9.59
N PRO A 4 7.11 -25.75 8.88
CA PRO A 4 7.32 -27.18 9.15
C PRO A 4 7.58 -27.52 10.63
N GLY A 5 7.12 -28.69 11.09
CA GLY A 5 7.09 -29.07 12.52
C GLY A 5 8.45 -29.03 13.23
N VAL A 6 9.54 -29.31 12.52
CA VAL A 6 10.92 -29.22 13.06
C VAL A 6 11.32 -27.77 13.32
N ILE A 7 10.97 -26.86 12.42
CA ILE A 7 11.20 -25.42 12.57
C ILE A 7 10.38 -24.87 13.74
N ARG A 8 9.15 -25.36 13.93
CA ARG A 8 8.31 -25.00 15.08
C ARG A 8 8.92 -25.47 16.41
N SER A 9 9.47 -26.68 16.46
CA SER A 9 10.06 -27.24 17.68
C SER A 9 11.35 -26.52 18.11
N ILE A 10 12.21 -26.16 17.15
CA ILE A 10 13.41 -25.34 17.38
C ILE A 10 13.04 -23.91 17.83
N LEU A 11 11.93 -23.38 17.35
CA LEU A 11 11.42 -22.08 17.80
C LEU A 11 10.75 -22.11 19.18
N THR A 12 10.58 -23.27 19.83
CA THR A 12 9.87 -23.37 21.13
C THR A 12 10.77 -23.49 22.36
N SER A 13 12.07 -23.82 22.24
CA SER A 13 12.97 -23.84 23.40
C SER A 13 13.61 -22.46 23.63
N ASN A 14 13.71 -21.99 24.88
CA ASN A 14 14.15 -20.63 25.19
C ASN A 14 15.57 -20.31 24.71
N VAL A 15 16.47 -21.30 24.70
CA VAL A 15 17.86 -21.14 24.25
C VAL A 15 17.96 -21.27 22.72
N SER A 16 17.28 -22.26 22.13
CA SER A 16 17.29 -22.43 20.67
C SER A 16 16.56 -21.31 19.94
N ARG A 17 15.54 -20.69 20.54
CA ARG A 17 14.77 -19.60 19.95
C ARG A 17 15.59 -18.30 19.86
N ALA A 18 16.34 -17.97 20.91
CA ALA A 18 17.24 -16.81 20.91
C ALA A 18 18.43 -17.03 19.97
N LEU A 19 19.08 -18.21 20.03
CA LEU A 19 20.21 -18.53 19.15
C LEU A 19 19.80 -18.65 17.68
N SER A 20 18.67 -19.30 17.38
CA SER A 20 18.19 -19.45 15.99
C SER A 20 17.75 -18.12 15.40
N LEU A 21 17.06 -17.26 16.16
CA LEU A 21 16.70 -15.93 15.66
C LEU A 21 17.92 -15.03 15.49
N SER A 22 18.90 -15.09 16.39
CA SER A 22 20.15 -14.35 16.28
C SER A 22 20.94 -14.72 15.01
N MET A 23 20.95 -16.00 14.64
CA MET A 23 21.60 -16.46 13.40
C MET A 23 20.79 -16.13 12.13
N LEU A 24 19.46 -15.99 12.24
CA LEU A 24 18.56 -15.75 11.11
C LEU A 24 18.13 -14.29 10.96
N ARG A 25 18.73 -13.34 11.68
CA ARG A 25 18.28 -11.94 11.71
C ARG A 25 18.21 -11.31 10.32
N SER A 26 19.31 -11.40 9.56
CA SER A 26 19.38 -10.87 8.20
C SER A 26 18.46 -11.61 7.23
N GLU A 27 18.29 -12.92 7.39
CA GLU A 27 17.38 -13.72 6.56
C GLU A 27 15.91 -13.35 6.78
N VAL A 28 15.53 -13.08 8.03
CA VAL A 28 14.18 -12.61 8.37
C VAL A 28 13.93 -11.22 7.78
N ALA A 29 14.89 -10.31 7.88
CA ALA A 29 14.78 -8.98 7.28
C ALA A 29 14.65 -9.06 5.75
N ASP A 30 15.52 -9.84 5.11
CA ASP A 30 15.51 -10.08 3.66
C ASP A 30 14.19 -10.69 3.18
N PHE A 31 13.69 -11.70 3.90
CA PHE A 31 12.41 -12.33 3.60
C PHE A 31 11.26 -11.32 3.69
N MET A 32 11.22 -10.52 4.75
CA MET A 32 10.19 -9.50 4.94
C MET A 32 10.27 -8.43 3.86
N MET A 33 11.46 -7.94 3.54
CA MET A 33 11.68 -6.97 2.48
C MET A 33 11.23 -7.52 1.12
N ARG A 34 11.65 -8.72 0.72
CA ARG A 34 11.18 -9.34 -0.53
C ARG A 34 9.65 -9.51 -0.59
N LYS A 35 9.03 -9.81 0.55
CA LYS A 35 7.58 -9.95 0.64
C LYS A 35 6.85 -8.59 0.56
N SER A 36 7.45 -7.54 1.09
CA SER A 36 6.90 -6.19 1.09
C SER A 36 6.94 -5.52 -0.28
N TRP A 37 7.79 -5.97 -1.22
CA TRP A 37 7.86 -5.39 -2.56
C TRP A 37 6.89 -6.04 -3.56
N TYR A 38 6.41 -5.26 -4.53
CA TYR A 38 5.70 -5.81 -5.69
C TYR A 38 6.62 -6.76 -6.47
N ARG A 39 7.78 -6.24 -6.91
CA ARG A 39 8.82 -7.02 -7.62
C ARG A 39 10.10 -7.05 -6.79
N SER A 40 10.35 -8.17 -6.12
CA SER A 40 11.55 -8.36 -5.29
C SER A 40 12.86 -8.24 -6.07
N SER A 41 12.86 -8.54 -7.37
CA SER A 41 14.04 -8.37 -8.24
C SER A 41 14.44 -6.91 -8.48
N LYS A 42 13.58 -5.95 -8.13
CA LYS A 42 13.86 -4.52 -8.24
C LYS A 42 14.41 -3.90 -6.95
N ILE A 43 14.56 -4.69 -5.89
CA ILE A 43 15.10 -4.19 -4.63
C ILE A 43 16.58 -3.87 -4.84
N PRO A 44 17.03 -2.63 -4.61
CA PRO A 44 18.44 -2.30 -4.72
C PRO A 44 19.26 -3.03 -3.65
N GLN A 45 20.44 -3.52 -4.02
CA GLN A 45 21.31 -4.23 -3.09
C GLN A 45 21.72 -3.36 -1.88
N TRP A 46 22.05 -2.08 -2.12
CA TRP A 46 22.41 -1.15 -1.05
C TRP A 46 21.27 -0.99 -0.03
N LEU A 47 20.02 -0.93 -0.51
CA LEU A 47 18.85 -0.80 0.36
C LEU A 47 18.69 -2.05 1.23
N GLN A 48 18.92 -3.23 0.64
CA GLN A 48 18.92 -4.50 1.37
C GLN A 48 19.98 -4.53 2.48
N GLU A 49 21.19 -4.04 2.18
CA GLU A 49 22.27 -3.96 3.16
C GLU A 49 21.92 -2.99 4.29
N ASP A 50 21.33 -1.83 3.98
CA ASP A 50 20.89 -0.85 4.97
C ASP A 50 19.81 -1.42 5.90
N TYR A 51 18.82 -2.15 5.37
CA TYR A 51 17.79 -2.81 6.18
C TYR A 51 18.33 -3.95 7.08
N ARG A 52 19.53 -4.48 6.80
CA ARG A 52 20.20 -5.45 7.69
C ARG A 52 20.89 -4.77 8.87
N ILE A 53 21.24 -3.49 8.78
CA ILE A 53 21.96 -2.77 9.85
C ILE A 53 21.16 -2.76 11.16
N PRO A 54 19.85 -2.40 11.20
CA PRO A 54 19.07 -2.42 12.44
C PRO A 54 18.98 -3.79 13.10
N THR A 55 19.14 -4.86 12.32
CA THR A 55 19.10 -6.24 12.84
C THR A 55 20.30 -6.58 13.72
N ARG A 56 21.34 -5.74 13.74
CA ARG A 56 22.53 -5.91 14.60
C ARG A 56 22.34 -5.30 15.99
N LEU A 57 21.27 -4.54 16.21
CA LEU A 57 21.00 -3.90 17.49
C LEU A 57 20.71 -4.94 18.58
N GLU A 58 21.21 -4.68 19.78
CA GLU A 58 20.88 -5.47 20.96
C GLU A 58 19.37 -5.46 21.21
N GLY A 59 18.80 -6.63 21.51
CA GLY A 59 17.36 -6.77 21.75
C GLY A 59 16.48 -6.83 20.50
N TRP A 60 17.05 -6.79 19.28
CA TRP A 60 16.27 -6.89 18.03
C TRP A 60 15.43 -8.17 17.96
N ASP A 61 15.99 -9.30 18.37
CA ASP A 61 15.32 -10.61 18.41
C ASP A 61 14.19 -10.67 19.45
N ALA A 62 14.35 -9.99 20.59
CA ALA A 62 13.28 -9.84 21.55
C ALA A 62 12.15 -8.96 21.00
N ALA A 63 12.50 -7.83 20.37
CA ALA A 63 11.54 -6.90 19.77
C ALA A 63 10.70 -7.57 18.68
N ILE A 64 11.32 -8.31 17.76
CA ILE A 64 10.59 -9.00 16.69
C ILE A 64 9.67 -10.10 17.24
N VAL A 65 10.10 -10.81 18.28
CA VAL A 65 9.26 -11.81 18.97
C VAL A 65 8.05 -11.16 19.61
N GLU A 66 8.25 -10.10 20.40
CA GLU A 66 7.16 -9.42 21.09
C GLU A 66 6.17 -8.81 20.09
N MET A 67 6.68 -8.20 19.02
CA MET A 67 5.84 -7.68 17.93
C MET A 67 4.96 -8.78 17.31
N ASN A 68 5.49 -10.00 17.15
CA ASN A 68 4.73 -11.11 16.56
C ASN A 68 3.77 -11.79 17.55
N LYS A 69 4.04 -11.79 18.85
CA LYS A 69 3.10 -12.28 19.88
C LYS A 69 1.79 -11.49 19.89
N GLN A 70 1.86 -10.18 19.61
CA GLN A 70 0.68 -9.32 19.56
C GLN A 70 -0.22 -9.62 18.34
N ARG A 71 0.32 -10.16 17.24
CA ARG A 71 -0.41 -10.34 15.97
C ARG A 71 -1.50 -11.42 16.02
N THR A 72 -1.47 -12.36 16.98
CA THR A 72 -2.37 -13.52 16.97
C THR A 72 -3.76 -13.26 17.57
N ASN A 73 -4.00 -12.12 18.24
CA ASN A 73 -5.26 -11.88 18.97
C ASN A 73 -5.88 -10.48 18.77
N VAL A 74 -5.40 -9.67 17.82
CA VAL A 74 -6.02 -8.37 17.55
C VAL A 74 -7.30 -8.56 16.74
N ARG A 75 -8.40 -8.91 17.42
CA ARG A 75 -9.73 -8.51 16.94
C ARG A 75 -9.71 -6.99 16.98
N TRP A 76 -9.43 -6.35 15.85
CA TRP A 76 -9.49 -4.90 15.70
C TRP A 76 -10.84 -4.40 16.23
N LYS A 77 -10.87 -3.99 17.50
CA LYS A 77 -11.93 -3.12 18.01
C LYS A 77 -11.51 -1.76 17.51
N ILE A 78 -11.99 -1.41 16.32
CA ILE A 78 -11.77 -0.07 15.78
C ILE A 78 -12.28 0.89 16.85
N PRO A 79 -11.45 1.81 17.35
CA PRO A 79 -11.82 2.64 18.50
C PRO A 79 -13.13 3.36 18.19
N LEU A 80 -14.11 3.25 19.09
CA LEU A 80 -15.41 3.92 18.93
C LEU A 80 -15.27 5.45 18.85
N ASN A 81 -14.14 5.99 19.33
CA ASN A 81 -13.79 7.40 19.30
C ASN A 81 -12.55 7.62 18.42
N LEU A 82 -12.73 7.55 17.10
CA LEU A 82 -11.69 8.01 16.20
C LEU A 82 -11.56 9.55 16.25
N PRO A 83 -10.34 10.08 16.07
CA PRO A 83 -10.14 11.51 16.00
C PRO A 83 -10.92 12.13 14.83
N LYS A 84 -11.46 13.34 15.03
CA LYS A 84 -12.20 14.11 14.01
C LYS A 84 -11.28 14.77 12.97
N CYS A 85 -10.18 14.11 12.61
CA CYS A 85 -9.23 14.60 11.61
C CYS A 85 -9.43 13.85 10.28
N PRO A 86 -9.02 14.45 9.16
CA PRO A 86 -8.88 13.72 7.91
C PRO A 86 -7.97 12.49 8.05
N ILE A 87 -8.33 11.40 7.38
CA ILE A 87 -7.59 10.14 7.37
C ILE A 87 -7.21 9.80 5.92
N LEU A 88 -5.96 9.41 5.71
CA LEU A 88 -5.48 8.84 4.45
C LEU A 88 -5.08 7.38 4.67
N LEU A 89 -5.70 6.48 3.91
CA LEU A 89 -5.21 5.13 3.70
C LEU A 89 -4.39 5.15 2.40
N LEU A 90 -3.10 4.82 2.49
CA LEU A 90 -2.20 4.73 1.34
C LEU A 90 -1.68 3.30 1.25
N THR A 91 -1.91 2.64 0.11
CA THR A 91 -1.55 1.23 -0.07
C THR A 91 -1.05 0.97 -1.48
N GLY A 92 -0.19 -0.02 -1.67
CA GLY A 92 0.04 -0.58 -3.01
C GLY A 92 -1.06 -1.54 -3.43
N ASP A 93 -1.28 -1.68 -4.73
CA ASP A 93 -2.23 -2.65 -5.31
C ASP A 93 -1.76 -4.11 -5.19
N HIS A 94 -0.47 -4.35 -5.05
CA HIS A 94 0.16 -5.67 -4.89
C HIS A 94 0.76 -5.88 -3.49
N ASP A 95 0.16 -5.27 -2.47
CA ASP A 95 0.54 -5.51 -1.07
C ASP A 95 0.30 -6.99 -0.68
N LYS A 96 1.39 -7.70 -0.35
CA LYS A 96 1.38 -9.11 0.08
C LYS A 96 1.46 -9.26 1.60
N ILE A 97 1.61 -8.17 2.33
CA ILE A 97 1.71 -8.12 3.80
C ILE A 97 0.31 -7.97 4.39
N VAL A 98 -0.48 -7.04 3.86
CA VAL A 98 -1.87 -6.81 4.29
C VAL A 98 -2.81 -7.07 3.11
N PRO A 99 -3.72 -8.06 3.20
CA PRO A 99 -4.66 -8.35 2.12
C PRO A 99 -5.56 -7.14 1.82
N LYS A 100 -5.81 -6.89 0.54
CA LYS A 100 -6.70 -5.81 0.06
C LYS A 100 -8.06 -5.76 0.77
N ARG A 101 -8.64 -6.93 1.06
CA ARG A 101 -9.93 -7.07 1.78
C ARG A 101 -9.90 -6.42 3.17
N GLU A 102 -8.77 -6.45 3.86
CA GLU A 102 -8.62 -5.81 5.16
C GLU A 102 -8.69 -4.29 5.06
N TYR A 103 -8.06 -3.71 4.04
CA TYR A 103 -8.16 -2.28 3.74
C TYR A 103 -9.59 -1.88 3.36
N GLN A 104 -10.25 -2.67 2.49
CA GLN A 104 -11.66 -2.42 2.12
C GLN A 104 -12.56 -2.43 3.36
N ARG A 105 -12.41 -3.44 4.22
CA ARG A 105 -13.19 -3.56 5.46
C ARG A 105 -12.96 -2.35 6.37
N PHE A 106 -11.71 -1.92 6.53
CA PHE A 106 -11.37 -0.76 7.36
C PHE A 106 -11.91 0.54 6.78
N PHE A 107 -11.74 0.77 5.47
CA PHE A 107 -12.24 1.95 4.77
C PHE A 107 -13.77 2.07 4.87
N THR A 108 -14.50 1.00 4.59
CA THR A 108 -15.97 0.97 4.72
C THR A 108 -16.41 1.24 6.15
N HIS A 109 -15.69 0.73 7.14
CA HIS A 109 -15.99 1.01 8.54
C HIS A 109 -15.78 2.49 8.88
N LEU A 110 -14.67 3.11 8.45
CA LEU A 110 -14.43 4.55 8.61
C LEU A 110 -15.53 5.40 7.96
N LEU A 111 -15.98 5.04 6.75
CA LEU A 111 -17.11 5.68 6.09
C LEU A 111 -18.40 5.55 6.90
N SER A 112 -18.67 4.36 7.47
CA SER A 112 -19.87 4.12 8.29
C SER A 112 -19.93 5.01 9.55
N MET A 113 -18.77 5.38 10.09
CA MET A 113 -18.62 6.32 11.21
C MET A 113 -18.60 7.79 10.77
N ARG A 114 -18.80 8.08 9.47
CA ARG A 114 -18.75 9.42 8.88
C ARG A 114 -17.39 10.12 9.10
N CYS A 115 -16.30 9.35 9.16
CA CYS A 115 -14.96 9.92 9.15
C CYS A 115 -14.67 10.56 7.79
N ASP A 116 -13.90 11.65 7.79
CA ASP A 116 -13.31 12.19 6.56
C ASP A 116 -12.11 11.29 6.18
N VAL A 117 -12.36 10.30 5.34
CA VAL A 117 -11.37 9.29 4.95
C VAL A 117 -11.17 9.27 3.45
N ARG A 118 -9.93 9.05 3.02
CA ARG A 118 -9.53 8.83 1.64
C ARG A 118 -8.72 7.55 1.54
N TRP A 119 -8.88 6.81 0.45
CA TRP A 119 -8.07 5.63 0.17
C TRP A 119 -7.41 5.75 -1.20
N GLU A 120 -6.09 5.92 -1.19
CA GLU A 120 -5.26 5.97 -2.39
C GLU A 120 -4.55 4.62 -2.59
N VAL A 121 -4.78 4.01 -3.74
CA VAL A 121 -4.16 2.75 -4.13
C VAL A 121 -3.13 3.00 -5.23
N VAL A 122 -1.86 2.77 -4.93
CA VAL A 122 -0.74 3.01 -5.83
C VAL A 122 -0.54 1.80 -6.76
N PRO A 123 -0.65 1.97 -8.09
CA PRO A 123 -0.55 0.86 -9.02
C PRO A 123 0.89 0.35 -9.19
N ARG A 124 1.01 -0.96 -9.39
CA ARG A 124 2.28 -1.70 -9.52
C ARG A 124 3.21 -1.46 -8.33
N CYS A 125 2.67 -1.51 -7.12
CA CYS A 125 3.37 -1.22 -5.88
C CYS A 125 3.00 -2.23 -4.80
N GLY A 126 3.97 -2.64 -3.99
CA GLY A 126 3.78 -3.50 -2.83
C GLY A 126 3.42 -2.70 -1.58
N HIS A 127 3.82 -3.23 -0.44
CA HIS A 127 3.54 -2.69 0.89
C HIS A 127 4.25 -1.36 1.16
N LEU A 128 5.52 -1.21 0.73
CA LEU A 128 6.32 -0.02 1.02
C LEU A 128 6.25 0.97 -0.15
N VAL A 129 5.19 1.77 -0.16
CA VAL A 129 4.96 2.79 -1.21
C VAL A 129 6.08 3.83 -1.23
N GLU A 130 6.58 4.19 -0.04
CA GLU A 130 7.66 5.14 0.19
C GLU A 130 9.00 4.67 -0.40
N GLU A 131 9.27 3.36 -0.40
CA GLU A 131 10.51 2.79 -0.96
C GLU A 131 10.37 2.46 -2.45
N GLU A 132 9.22 1.95 -2.90
CA GLU A 132 9.04 1.52 -4.29
C GLU A 132 8.72 2.66 -5.25
N GLN A 133 7.98 3.67 -4.81
CA GLN A 133 7.53 4.80 -5.64
C GLN A 133 7.58 6.11 -4.84
N PRO A 134 8.79 6.55 -4.42
CA PRO A 134 8.98 7.69 -3.51
C PRO A 134 8.35 8.99 -4.03
N GLU A 135 8.35 9.23 -5.34
CA GLU A 135 7.74 10.43 -5.92
C GLU A 135 6.21 10.41 -5.77
N LYS A 136 5.58 9.24 -5.96
CA LYS A 136 4.13 9.11 -5.76
C LYS A 136 3.76 9.19 -4.30
N PHE A 137 4.55 8.58 -3.41
CA PHE A 137 4.40 8.74 -1.97
C PHE A 137 4.45 10.22 -1.57
N ALA A 138 5.53 10.92 -1.93
CA ALA A 138 5.73 12.34 -1.59
C ALA A 138 4.62 13.24 -2.15
N MET A 139 4.20 13.02 -3.40
CA MET A 139 3.09 13.75 -4.01
C MET A 139 1.77 13.50 -3.27
N THR A 140 1.49 12.26 -2.89
CA THR A 140 0.25 11.90 -2.19
C THR A 140 0.22 12.51 -0.79
N MET A 141 1.35 12.46 -0.07
CA MET A 141 1.50 13.09 1.23
C MET A 141 1.31 14.60 1.15
N ARG A 142 1.95 15.28 0.18
CA ARG A 142 1.78 16.72 -0.04
C ARG A 142 0.32 17.08 -0.30
N ASN A 143 -0.33 16.39 -1.23
CA ASN A 143 -1.73 16.66 -1.59
C ASN A 143 -2.67 16.44 -0.39
N PHE A 144 -2.38 15.44 0.43
CA PHE A 144 -3.15 15.18 1.64
C PHE A 144 -2.90 16.23 2.72
N THR A 145 -1.66 16.65 2.95
CA THR A 145 -1.36 17.74 3.90
C THR A 145 -2.02 19.05 3.47
N GLU A 146 -1.96 19.40 2.19
CA GLU A 146 -2.68 20.55 1.63
C GLU A 146 -4.20 20.43 1.83
N TYR A 147 -4.77 19.24 1.62
CA TYR A 147 -6.18 18.97 1.92
C TYR A 147 -6.52 19.20 3.40
N CYS A 148 -5.67 18.77 4.32
CA CYS A 148 -5.89 18.90 5.76
C CYS A 148 -5.89 20.35 6.25
N VAL A 149 -5.07 21.23 5.65
CA VAL A 149 -4.89 22.62 6.11
C VAL A 149 -5.71 23.64 5.32
N THR A 150 -6.20 23.28 4.14
CA THR A 150 -6.96 24.19 3.28
C THR A 150 -8.46 24.06 3.55
N PRO A 151 -9.21 25.17 3.71
CA PRO A 151 -10.66 25.10 3.77
C PRO A 151 -11.23 24.30 2.59
N ARG A 152 -12.09 23.31 2.87
CA ARG A 152 -12.57 22.33 1.87
C ARG A 152 -13.10 22.96 0.58
N LYS A 153 -13.81 24.10 0.67
CA LYS A 153 -14.31 24.86 -0.50
C LYS A 153 -13.19 25.39 -1.38
N LEU A 154 -12.13 25.92 -0.77
CA LEU A 154 -10.98 26.48 -1.45
C LEU A 154 -10.12 25.38 -2.11
N TRP A 155 -9.95 24.24 -1.41
CA TRP A 155 -9.25 23.08 -1.96
C TRP A 155 -9.92 22.54 -3.23
N LEU A 156 -11.24 22.34 -3.21
CA LEU A 156 -12.01 21.89 -4.38
C LEU A 156 -11.88 22.87 -5.56
N ALA A 157 -11.96 24.17 -5.30
CA ALA A 157 -11.81 25.20 -6.33
C ALA A 157 -10.40 25.22 -6.93
N ASN A 158 -9.35 25.10 -6.11
CA ASN A 158 -7.96 25.02 -6.57
C ASN A 158 -7.74 23.81 -7.49
N ARG A 159 -8.32 22.66 -7.15
CA ARG A 159 -8.23 21.45 -8.00
C ARG A 159 -8.99 21.55 -9.30
N ALA A 160 -10.21 22.09 -9.28
CA ALA A 160 -10.96 22.29 -10.52
C ALA A 160 -10.17 23.15 -11.51
N ARG A 161 -9.52 24.21 -11.01
CA ARG A 161 -8.62 25.05 -11.83
C ARG A 161 -7.41 24.28 -12.36
N ALA A 162 -6.72 23.50 -11.52
CA ALA A 162 -5.54 22.74 -11.93
C ALA A 162 -5.85 21.62 -12.94
N ALA A 163 -7.04 21.01 -12.86
CA ALA A 163 -7.50 20.02 -13.84
C ALA A 163 -7.78 20.67 -15.20
N SER A 164 -8.45 21.83 -15.22
CA SER A 164 -8.73 22.58 -16.45
C SER A 164 -7.48 23.12 -17.14
N ALA A 165 -6.42 23.44 -16.38
CA ALA A 165 -5.16 23.94 -16.93
C ALA A 165 -4.30 22.85 -17.62
N ASN A 166 -4.59 21.56 -17.40
CA ASN A 166 -3.83 20.43 -17.94
C ASN A 166 -4.51 19.75 -19.15
N ILE A 167 -5.53 20.36 -19.75
CA ILE A 167 -6.14 19.85 -20.98
C ILE A 167 -5.20 20.15 -22.17
N VAL A 168 -4.51 19.11 -22.65
CA VAL A 168 -3.78 19.13 -23.92
C VAL A 168 -4.78 19.28 -25.08
N PRO A 169 -4.52 20.11 -26.11
CA PRO A 169 -5.41 20.22 -27.27
C PRO A 169 -5.63 18.86 -27.94
N THR A 170 -6.88 18.60 -28.34
CA THR A 170 -7.34 17.33 -28.92
C THR A 170 -6.47 16.86 -30.08
N PRO A 171 -6.04 15.59 -30.14
CA PRO A 171 -5.35 15.07 -31.31
C PRO A 171 -6.31 14.99 -32.49
N VAL A 172 -5.84 15.46 -33.64
CA VAL A 172 -6.49 15.35 -34.96
C VAL A 172 -6.79 13.86 -35.25
N PRO A 173 -8.00 13.50 -35.74
CA PRO A 173 -8.40 12.10 -35.87
C PRO A 173 -7.58 11.37 -36.95
N PRO A 174 -7.13 10.13 -36.71
CA PRO A 174 -6.46 9.35 -37.74
C PRO A 174 -7.48 8.67 -38.66
N THR A 175 -7.12 8.61 -39.94
CA THR A 175 -7.81 7.91 -41.03
C THR A 175 -8.06 6.44 -40.69
N VAL A 176 -9.29 5.99 -40.94
CA VAL A 176 -9.82 4.65 -40.70
C VAL A 176 -9.04 3.58 -41.48
N GLN A 177 -8.55 2.56 -40.79
CA GLN A 177 -8.47 1.20 -41.35
C GLN A 177 -9.09 0.19 -40.39
N ARG A 178 -9.91 -0.67 -40.98
CA ARG A 178 -10.85 -1.61 -40.35
C ARG A 178 -10.16 -2.97 -40.18
N GLY A 179 -10.22 -3.56 -38.99
CA GLY A 179 -9.71 -4.91 -38.70
C GLY A 179 -10.37 -5.49 -37.45
N SER A 180 -10.72 -6.77 -37.50
CA SER A 180 -11.78 -7.46 -36.75
C SER A 180 -11.37 -8.08 -35.41
N LEU A 181 -12.40 -8.23 -34.55
CA LEU A 181 -12.60 -8.95 -33.27
C LEU A 181 -11.64 -10.09 -32.85
N SER A 182 -11.36 -10.17 -31.53
CA SER A 182 -11.87 -11.27 -30.68
C SER A 182 -11.83 -10.93 -29.19
N VAL A 183 -12.92 -11.33 -28.52
CA VAL A 183 -13.29 -11.20 -27.11
C VAL A 183 -12.54 -12.21 -26.25
N LEU A 184 -12.08 -11.81 -25.06
CA LEU A 184 -12.07 -12.63 -23.84
C LEU A 184 -12.32 -11.70 -22.64
N GLU A 185 -13.39 -12.00 -21.91
CA GLU A 185 -13.84 -11.35 -20.68
C GLU A 185 -13.06 -11.92 -19.49
N ASP A 186 -12.61 -11.07 -18.58
CA ASP A 186 -12.27 -11.44 -17.20
C ASP A 186 -12.96 -10.43 -16.27
N GLU A 187 -14.05 -10.89 -15.64
CA GLU A 187 -14.79 -10.20 -14.60
C GLU A 187 -14.00 -10.27 -13.28
N ASP A 188 -13.53 -9.14 -12.77
CA ASP A 188 -13.18 -8.92 -11.34
C ASP A 188 -12.66 -7.48 -11.05
N GLU A 189 -12.47 -6.62 -12.06
CA GLU A 189 -11.99 -5.23 -11.88
C GLU A 189 -13.06 -4.24 -11.35
N ASP A 190 -14.34 -4.59 -11.46
CA ASP A 190 -15.46 -3.64 -11.29
C ASP A 190 -15.66 -3.15 -9.85
N GLU A 191 -15.27 -3.91 -8.83
CA GLU A 191 -15.51 -3.54 -7.43
C GLU A 191 -14.52 -2.48 -6.92
N VAL A 192 -13.33 -2.41 -7.53
CA VAL A 192 -12.24 -1.53 -7.13
C VAL A 192 -12.46 -0.12 -7.64
N ASP A 193 -12.90 -0.01 -8.89
CA ASP A 193 -13.26 1.27 -9.48
C ASP A 193 -14.50 1.84 -8.76
N LYS A 194 -15.49 1.02 -8.41
CA LYS A 194 -16.65 1.45 -7.60
C LYS A 194 -16.25 2.09 -6.26
N LEU A 195 -15.19 1.62 -5.60
CA LEU A 195 -14.69 2.21 -4.35
C LEU A 195 -13.78 3.43 -4.56
N ARG A 196 -13.04 3.52 -5.68
CA ARG A 196 -12.34 4.74 -6.09
C ARG A 196 -13.28 5.93 -6.29
N PHE A 197 -14.54 5.67 -6.65
CA PHE A 197 -15.55 6.72 -6.82
C PHE A 197 -16.14 7.27 -5.51
N LEU A 198 -15.88 6.65 -4.35
CA LEU A 198 -16.36 7.14 -3.05
C LEU A 198 -15.49 8.25 -2.44
N SER A 199 -14.33 8.54 -3.02
CA SER A 199 -13.46 9.63 -2.60
C SER A 199 -12.71 10.18 -3.81
N PRO A 200 -12.82 11.48 -4.15
CA PRO A 200 -12.16 12.01 -5.33
C PRO A 200 -10.64 11.79 -5.22
N PRO A 201 -9.98 11.19 -6.24
CA PRO A 201 -8.58 10.79 -6.17
C PRO A 201 -7.68 11.99 -5.96
N LEU A 202 -6.69 11.91 -5.05
CA LEU A 202 -5.76 12.98 -4.71
C LEU A 202 -4.81 13.34 -5.87
N SER A 203 -4.67 12.49 -6.88
CA SER A 203 -3.92 12.80 -8.09
C SER A 203 -4.81 13.44 -9.17
N GLY A 204 -4.27 14.44 -9.89
CA GLY A 204 -4.92 15.12 -11.01
C GLY A 204 -4.81 14.39 -12.35
N ARG A 205 -4.24 13.17 -12.38
CA ARG A 205 -4.22 12.34 -13.58
C ARG A 205 -5.21 11.19 -13.40
N PRO A 206 -6.18 10.99 -14.31
CA PRO A 206 -6.66 9.63 -14.52
C PRO A 206 -5.42 8.80 -14.87
N VAL A 207 -5.11 7.80 -14.05
CA VAL A 207 -4.14 6.78 -14.44
C VAL A 207 -4.76 6.11 -15.66
N ARG A 208 -4.29 6.46 -16.86
CA ARG A 208 -4.60 5.69 -18.05
C ARG A 208 -4.23 4.24 -17.72
N ALA A 209 -5.20 3.34 -17.85
CA ALA A 209 -4.89 1.94 -18.08
C ALA A 209 -3.89 1.94 -19.24
N ILE A 210 -2.64 1.60 -18.95
CA ILE A 210 -1.67 1.28 -20.00
C ILE A 210 -2.08 -0.12 -20.44
N THR A 211 -3.01 -0.17 -21.38
CA THR A 211 -3.17 -1.33 -22.25
C THR A 211 -2.11 -1.17 -23.34
N ASP A 212 -0.91 -1.69 -23.09
CA ASP A 212 0.06 -1.93 -24.15
C ASP A 212 0.31 -3.44 -24.24
N ARG A 213 -0.17 -3.97 -25.37
CA ARG A 213 0.44 -4.96 -26.28
C ARG A 213 1.32 -6.07 -25.69
#